data_AF-A0A7S7W6I2-F1
#
_entry.id   AF-A0A7S7W6I2-F1
#
_cell.length_a   1.000
_cell.length_b   1.000
_cell.length_c   1.000
_cell.angle_alpha   90.00
_cell.angle_beta   90.00
_cell.angle_gamma   90.00
#
_symmetry.space_group_name_H-M   'P 1'
#
loop_
_entity.id
_entity.type
_entity.pdbx_description
1 polymer ?
#
loop_
_entity_poly.entity_id
_entity_poly.type
_entity_poly.pdbx_seq_one_letter_code
_entity_poly.pdbx_strand_id
1 'polypeptide(L)'
;MAPRCYPNYLKAFEDGDDIFDRFKINTPLRISHFLAQALYETGRGTVLFENLKYKTAARLLEIFGVGNHTAAIRPDEVDQYLNNDRALAERVYGLGNPKKAKELGNTKPGDGYKYRGGGLMQTTGGANYLRMGNLAGVDFYNDPDLIVAPEASLLPALHEWNEGGLNACADQNDIRTITRIINGGYNGLSGRTELFETVWSAIGKSGANQVAWKAAATSDETRELQEALNDLGADPALVVDGRYGPATEKAVTWFQRQAKIPVDGNAGMVTLAALKLRLNARTASERA
;
A
#
# COMPACT_ATOMS: atom_id res chain seq x y z
N MET A 1 -7.30 -16.31 -8.76
CA MET A 1 -7.00 -15.34 -7.68
C MET A 1 -8.10 -14.30 -7.45
N ALA A 2 -8.89 -13.92 -8.46
CA ALA A 2 -10.01 -12.97 -8.32
C ALA A 2 -11.28 -13.43 -9.07
N PRO A 3 -11.98 -14.48 -8.61
CA PRO A 3 -13.06 -15.13 -9.38
C PRO A 3 -14.33 -14.29 -9.53
N ARG A 4 -14.46 -13.19 -8.77
CA ARG A 4 -15.60 -12.26 -8.81
C ARG A 4 -15.17 -10.84 -9.19
N CYS A 5 -13.99 -10.70 -9.77
CA CYS A 5 -13.49 -9.40 -10.22
C CYS A 5 -14.49 -8.77 -11.18
N TYR A 6 -14.75 -7.47 -11.03
CA TYR A 6 -15.63 -6.78 -11.96
C TYR A 6 -15.03 -6.78 -13.39
N PRO A 7 -15.88 -6.90 -14.43
CA PRO A 7 -15.41 -6.98 -15.81
C PRO A 7 -14.58 -5.79 -16.28
N ASN A 8 -14.85 -4.58 -15.78
CA ASN A 8 -14.08 -3.37 -16.08
C ASN A 8 -12.62 -3.49 -15.64
N TYR A 9 -12.35 -3.97 -14.43
CA TYR A 9 -10.97 -4.19 -13.99
C TYR A 9 -10.31 -5.33 -14.75
N LEU A 10 -11.02 -6.45 -14.99
CA LEU A 10 -10.49 -7.55 -15.80
C LEU A 10 -10.05 -7.04 -17.17
N LYS A 11 -10.92 -6.29 -17.85
CA LYS A 11 -10.63 -5.72 -19.17
C LYS A 11 -9.45 -4.74 -19.14
N ALA A 12 -9.36 -3.90 -18.10
CA ALA A 12 -8.23 -2.99 -17.92
C ALA A 12 -6.89 -3.74 -17.83
N PHE A 13 -6.83 -4.85 -17.07
CA PHE A 13 -5.63 -5.67 -16.96
C PHE A 13 -5.34 -6.48 -18.24
N GLU A 14 -6.36 -6.99 -18.91
CA GLU A 14 -6.22 -7.72 -20.19
C GLU A 14 -5.64 -6.85 -21.30
N ASP A 15 -6.02 -5.57 -21.35
CA ASP A 15 -5.53 -4.60 -22.35
C ASP A 15 -4.32 -3.78 -21.83
N GLY A 16 -3.81 -4.13 -20.65
CA GLY A 16 -2.90 -3.28 -19.89
C GLY A 16 -1.42 -3.36 -20.25
N ASP A 17 -1.01 -4.30 -21.10
CA ASP A 17 0.42 -4.60 -21.35
C ASP A 17 1.23 -3.35 -21.73
N ASP A 18 0.75 -2.58 -22.72
CA ASP A 18 1.42 -1.35 -23.17
C ASP A 18 1.56 -0.30 -22.06
N ILE A 19 0.55 -0.16 -21.20
CA ILE A 19 0.60 0.82 -20.11
C ILE A 19 1.52 0.33 -18.98
N PHE A 20 1.53 -0.96 -18.65
CA PHE A 20 2.49 -1.52 -17.70
C PHE A 20 3.93 -1.31 -18.15
N ASP A 21 4.22 -1.49 -19.44
CA ASP A 21 5.55 -1.25 -20.01
C ASP A 21 5.98 0.21 -19.94
N ARG A 22 5.07 1.15 -20.22
CA ARG A 22 5.34 2.59 -20.07
C ARG A 22 5.75 2.96 -18.65
N PHE A 23 5.14 2.33 -17.65
CA PHE A 23 5.47 2.50 -16.22
C PHE A 23 6.57 1.56 -15.74
N LYS A 24 7.14 0.75 -16.64
CA LYS A 24 8.19 -0.25 -16.37
C LYS A 24 7.80 -1.28 -15.31
N ILE A 25 6.52 -1.60 -15.17
CA ILE A 25 6.03 -2.68 -14.29
C ILE A 25 5.95 -3.96 -15.14
N ASN A 26 7.11 -4.45 -15.56
CA ASN A 26 7.22 -5.51 -16.57
C ASN A 26 8.19 -6.63 -16.18
N THR A 27 8.61 -6.68 -14.91
CA THR A 27 9.29 -7.83 -14.33
C THR A 27 8.30 -8.64 -13.50
N PRO A 28 8.51 -9.97 -13.33
CA PRO A 28 7.65 -10.79 -12.48
C PRO A 28 7.48 -10.23 -11.06
N LEU A 29 8.53 -9.66 -10.46
CA LEU A 29 8.47 -9.05 -9.14
C LEU A 29 7.61 -7.78 -9.13
N ARG A 30 7.84 -6.86 -10.07
CA ARG A 30 7.07 -5.60 -10.15
C ARG A 30 5.59 -5.87 -10.38
N ILE A 31 5.26 -6.75 -11.33
CA ILE A 31 3.87 -7.15 -11.60
C ILE A 31 3.25 -7.79 -10.35
N SER A 32 3.97 -8.71 -9.69
CA SER A 32 3.45 -9.39 -8.49
C SER A 32 3.17 -8.42 -7.36
N HIS A 33 4.08 -7.49 -7.07
CA HIS A 33 3.87 -6.48 -6.02
C HIS A 33 2.75 -5.51 -6.38
N PHE A 34 2.70 -5.01 -7.61
CA PHE A 34 1.62 -4.10 -8.03
C PHE A 34 0.25 -4.77 -7.90
N LEU A 35 0.09 -5.98 -8.46
CA LEU A 35 -1.16 -6.73 -8.39
C LEU A 35 -1.55 -7.08 -6.96
N ALA A 36 -0.59 -7.43 -6.09
CA ALA A 36 -0.87 -7.72 -4.70
C ALA A 36 -1.50 -6.52 -3.97
N GLN A 37 -0.98 -5.32 -4.22
CA GLN A 37 -1.51 -4.08 -3.65
C GLN A 37 -2.90 -3.77 -4.22
N ALA A 38 -3.04 -3.74 -5.55
CA ALA A 38 -4.31 -3.44 -6.22
C ALA A 38 -5.43 -4.42 -5.85
N LEU A 39 -5.13 -5.72 -5.79
CA LEU A 39 -6.08 -6.74 -5.35
C LEU A 39 -6.42 -6.61 -3.87
N TYR A 40 -5.50 -6.16 -3.02
CA TYR A 40 -5.81 -5.94 -1.62
C TYR A 40 -6.77 -4.76 -1.46
N GLU A 41 -6.47 -3.60 -2.07
CA GLU A 41 -7.29 -2.38 -1.97
C GLU A 41 -8.71 -2.58 -2.50
N THR A 42 -8.87 -3.39 -3.55
CA THR A 42 -10.17 -3.59 -4.20
C THR A 42 -10.94 -4.81 -3.71
N GLY A 43 -10.49 -5.49 -2.65
CA GLY A 43 -11.11 -6.73 -2.20
C GLY A 43 -11.13 -7.79 -3.31
N ARG A 44 -10.01 -7.95 -4.00
CA ARG A 44 -9.79 -8.79 -5.19
C ARG A 44 -10.68 -8.36 -6.38
N GLY A 45 -10.72 -7.06 -6.64
CA GLY A 45 -11.45 -6.47 -7.77
C GLY A 45 -12.97 -6.42 -7.61
N THR A 46 -13.48 -6.56 -6.37
CA THR A 46 -14.93 -6.55 -6.07
C THR A 46 -15.42 -5.20 -5.51
N VAL A 47 -14.53 -4.22 -5.40
CA VAL A 47 -14.82 -2.87 -4.92
C VAL A 47 -14.38 -1.86 -5.98
N LEU A 48 -15.35 -1.13 -6.53
CA LEU A 48 -15.12 -0.03 -7.48
C LEU A 48 -15.00 1.31 -6.77
N PHE A 49 -15.93 1.54 -5.85
CA PHE A 49 -15.97 2.69 -4.96
C PHE A 49 -16.16 2.22 -3.53
N GLU A 50 -15.65 3.00 -2.58
CA GLU A 50 -15.97 2.81 -1.17
C GLU A 50 -17.48 2.85 -0.95
N ASN A 51 -17.95 2.03 -0.01
CA ASN A 51 -19.37 1.96 0.33
C ASN A 51 -19.59 2.56 1.72
N LEU A 52 -20.34 3.66 1.76
CA LEU A 52 -20.66 4.41 2.98
C LEU A 52 -22.10 4.11 3.45
N LYS A 53 -22.69 2.99 3.01
CA LYS A 53 -24.05 2.61 3.39
C LYS A 53 -24.06 1.72 4.63
N TYR A 54 -24.40 2.31 5.77
CA TYR A 54 -24.55 1.58 7.05
C TYR A 54 -26.02 1.28 7.35
N LYS A 55 -26.30 0.02 7.74
CA LYS A 55 -27.68 -0.45 7.98
C LYS A 55 -28.12 -0.38 9.44
N THR A 56 -27.17 -0.31 10.39
CA THR A 56 -27.47 -0.34 11.83
C THR A 56 -26.83 0.84 12.55
N ALA A 57 -27.57 1.40 13.49
CA ALA A 57 -27.10 2.47 14.37
C ALA A 57 -25.82 2.07 15.12
N ALA A 58 -25.80 0.84 15.65
CA ALA A 58 -24.66 0.31 16.41
C ALA A 58 -23.36 0.34 15.60
N ARG A 59 -23.38 -0.16 14.35
CA ARG A 59 -22.17 -0.18 13.51
C ARG A 59 -21.75 1.22 13.07
N LEU A 60 -22.73 2.10 12.78
CA LEU A 60 -22.43 3.48 12.41
C LEU A 60 -21.75 4.22 13.57
N LEU A 61 -22.27 4.12 14.79
CA LEU A 61 -21.71 4.77 15.98
C LEU A 61 -20.41 4.12 16.46
N GLU A 62 -20.20 2.84 16.22
CA GLU A 62 -18.92 2.18 16.49
C GLU A 62 -17.79 2.86 15.72
N ILE A 63 -18.00 3.17 14.43
CA ILE A 63 -16.98 3.78 13.57
C ILE A 63 -16.98 5.30 13.70
N PHE A 64 -18.14 5.93 13.57
CA PHE A 64 -18.29 7.38 13.46
C PHE A 64 -18.78 8.04 14.74
N GLY A 65 -18.94 7.32 15.85
CA GLY A 65 -19.37 7.91 17.12
C GLY A 65 -18.43 8.99 17.64
N VAL A 66 -18.94 9.82 18.55
CA VAL A 66 -18.14 10.84 19.24
C VAL A 66 -16.92 10.20 19.90
N GLY A 67 -15.73 10.71 19.58
CA GLY A 67 -14.45 10.19 20.06
C GLY A 67 -13.79 9.16 19.14
N ASN A 68 -14.53 8.59 18.19
CA ASN A 68 -14.02 7.54 17.29
C ASN A 68 -13.62 8.07 15.91
N HIS A 69 -14.18 9.21 15.48
CA HIS A 69 -13.91 9.77 14.16
C HIS A 69 -13.95 11.31 14.17
N THR A 70 -13.21 11.94 13.24
CA THR A 70 -13.17 13.41 13.09
C THR A 70 -14.50 13.99 12.60
N ALA A 71 -15.22 13.23 11.77
CA ALA A 71 -16.61 13.50 11.39
C ALA A 71 -17.59 12.77 12.33
N ALA A 72 -17.49 13.05 13.64
CA ALA A 72 -18.27 12.37 14.66
C ALA A 72 -19.79 12.51 14.45
N ILE A 73 -20.55 11.45 14.70
CA ILE A 73 -22.01 11.35 14.63
C ILE A 73 -22.51 11.11 16.04
N ARG A 74 -23.45 11.93 16.49
CA ARG A 74 -24.14 11.74 17.77
C ARG A 74 -25.33 10.77 17.61
N PRO A 75 -25.77 10.12 18.71
CA PRO A 75 -26.93 9.22 18.65
C PRO A 75 -28.20 9.86 18.08
N ASP A 76 -28.44 11.16 18.31
CA ASP A 76 -29.57 11.92 17.77
C ASP A 76 -29.49 12.20 16.26
N GLU A 77 -28.32 12.01 15.64
CA GLU A 77 -28.08 12.26 14.22
C GLU A 77 -28.12 10.99 13.36
N VAL A 78 -28.18 9.80 13.97
CA VAL A 78 -28.01 8.50 13.30
C VAL A 78 -28.97 8.32 12.12
N ASP A 79 -30.25 8.67 12.31
CA ASP A 79 -31.29 8.46 11.30
C ASP A 79 -31.04 9.25 10.01
N GLN A 80 -30.25 10.33 10.06
CA GLN A 80 -29.87 11.13 8.88
C GLN A 80 -28.91 10.38 7.96
N TYR A 81 -28.08 9.49 8.53
CA TYR A 81 -26.99 8.81 7.84
C TYR A 81 -27.24 7.32 7.61
N LEU A 82 -28.20 6.73 8.32
CA LEU A 82 -28.56 5.32 8.16
C LEU A 82 -29.09 5.06 6.75
N ASN A 83 -28.51 4.05 6.08
CA ASN A 83 -28.80 3.70 4.68
C ASN A 83 -28.64 4.86 3.67
N ASN A 84 -27.94 5.94 4.04
CA ASN A 84 -27.77 7.14 3.25
C ASN A 84 -26.28 7.45 3.04
N ASP A 85 -25.68 6.74 2.07
CA ASP A 85 -24.28 6.84 1.70
C ASP A 85 -23.88 8.25 1.22
N ARG A 86 -24.77 8.95 0.51
CA ARG A 86 -24.53 10.33 0.07
C ARG A 86 -24.41 11.29 1.24
N ALA A 87 -25.36 11.24 2.19
CA ALA A 87 -25.31 12.10 3.37
C ALA A 87 -24.09 11.77 4.23
N LEU A 88 -23.76 10.49 4.40
CA LEU A 88 -22.58 10.10 5.16
C LEU A 88 -21.28 10.55 4.48
N ALA A 89 -21.17 10.40 3.16
CA ALA A 89 -20.01 10.88 2.40
C ALA A 89 -19.85 12.41 2.51
N GLU A 90 -20.95 13.15 2.46
CA GLU A 90 -20.93 14.61 2.66
C GLU A 90 -20.53 14.98 4.10
N ARG A 91 -20.93 14.19 5.09
CA ARG A 91 -20.51 14.36 6.48
C ARG A 91 -19.02 14.07 6.68
N VAL A 92 -18.48 13.06 6.00
CA VAL A 92 -17.10 12.58 6.20
C VAL A 92 -16.10 13.37 5.36
N TYR A 93 -16.39 13.55 4.07
CA TYR A 93 -15.47 14.12 3.07
C TYR A 93 -15.93 15.46 2.50
N GLY A 94 -17.20 15.81 2.65
CA GLY A 94 -17.79 17.04 2.12
C GLY A 94 -17.88 18.16 3.16
N LEU A 95 -18.73 19.14 2.89
CA LEU A 95 -18.88 20.37 3.68
C LEU A 95 -19.34 20.11 5.13
N GLY A 96 -19.87 18.91 5.42
CA GLY A 96 -20.14 18.46 6.78
C GLY A 96 -18.89 18.25 7.64
N ASN A 97 -17.69 18.22 7.04
CA ASN A 97 -16.39 18.23 7.70
C ASN A 97 -15.46 19.25 7.02
N PRO A 98 -15.57 20.55 7.34
CA PRO A 98 -14.91 21.63 6.60
C PRO A 98 -13.38 21.49 6.51
N LYS A 99 -12.74 20.97 7.56
CA LYS A 99 -11.29 20.73 7.56
C LYS A 99 -10.93 19.65 6.54
N LYS A 100 -11.61 18.50 6.58
CA LYS A 100 -11.35 17.40 5.65
C LYS A 100 -11.72 17.76 4.21
N ALA A 101 -12.84 18.46 4.00
CA ALA A 101 -13.24 18.95 2.69
C ALA A 101 -12.16 19.85 2.06
N LYS A 102 -11.63 20.79 2.84
CA LYS A 102 -10.52 21.65 2.39
C LYS A 102 -9.26 20.85 2.04
N GLU A 103 -8.88 19.87 2.86
CA GLU A 103 -7.74 18.97 2.58
C GLU A 103 -7.93 18.17 1.27
N LEU A 104 -9.16 17.73 0.99
CA LEU A 104 -9.51 16.93 -0.18
C LEU A 104 -9.81 17.76 -1.44
N GLY A 105 -9.89 19.08 -1.33
CA GLY A 105 -10.33 19.96 -2.41
C GLY A 105 -11.82 19.82 -2.76
N ASN A 106 -12.63 19.33 -1.82
CA ASN A 106 -14.08 19.27 -1.95
C ASN A 106 -14.66 20.62 -1.53
N THR A 107 -15.26 21.35 -2.47
CA THR A 107 -15.65 22.76 -2.25
C THR A 107 -17.13 23.02 -2.51
N LYS A 108 -17.84 22.06 -3.10
CA LYS A 108 -19.26 22.16 -3.45
C LYS A 108 -20.07 21.12 -2.70
N PRO A 109 -21.36 21.40 -2.40
CA PRO A 109 -22.27 20.39 -1.88
C PRO A 109 -22.31 19.16 -2.79
N GLY A 110 -22.15 17.97 -2.21
CA GLY A 110 -22.17 16.70 -2.94
C GLY A 110 -20.79 16.21 -3.40
N ASP A 111 -19.75 17.05 -3.32
CA ASP A 111 -18.37 16.66 -3.62
C ASP A 111 -17.90 15.49 -2.74
N GLY A 112 -18.40 15.41 -1.50
CA GLY A 112 -18.04 14.33 -0.58
C GLY A 112 -18.38 12.95 -1.13
N TYR A 113 -19.54 12.81 -1.78
CA TYR A 113 -19.92 11.56 -2.45
C TYR A 113 -19.34 11.45 -3.86
N LYS A 114 -19.32 12.55 -4.60
CA LYS A 114 -18.83 12.60 -5.99
C LYS A 114 -17.39 12.10 -6.10
N TYR A 115 -16.53 12.51 -5.16
CA TYR A 115 -15.11 12.15 -5.12
C TYR A 115 -14.78 11.22 -3.95
N ARG A 116 -15.71 10.33 -3.58
CA ARG A 116 -15.43 9.24 -2.64
C ARG A 116 -14.35 8.30 -3.20
N GLY A 117 -13.72 7.52 -2.33
CA GLY A 117 -12.66 6.57 -2.69
C GLY A 117 -13.08 5.66 -3.83
N GLY A 118 -12.29 5.65 -4.91
CA GLY A 118 -12.57 4.88 -6.12
C GLY A 118 -11.31 4.35 -6.80
N GLY A 119 -11.49 3.35 -7.66
CA GLY A 119 -10.41 2.77 -8.45
C GLY A 119 -9.49 1.82 -7.67
N LEU A 120 -8.42 1.38 -8.34
CA LEU A 120 -7.53 0.31 -7.89
C LEU A 120 -6.68 0.65 -6.64
N MET A 121 -6.46 1.94 -6.36
CA MET A 121 -5.72 2.43 -5.17
C MET A 121 -6.51 3.45 -4.34
N GLN A 122 -7.85 3.45 -4.45
CA GLN A 122 -8.74 4.27 -3.61
C GLN A 122 -8.49 5.80 -3.68
N THR A 123 -8.38 6.35 -4.89
CA THR A 123 -8.28 7.80 -5.12
C THR A 123 -9.50 8.51 -4.51
N THR A 124 -9.28 9.46 -3.60
CA THR A 124 -10.33 10.13 -2.81
C THR A 124 -10.13 11.65 -2.81
N GLY A 125 -11.19 12.43 -3.02
CA GLY A 125 -11.19 13.90 -2.96
C GLY A 125 -11.00 14.59 -4.31
N GLY A 126 -11.73 15.66 -4.55
CA GLY A 126 -11.75 16.38 -5.83
C GLY A 126 -10.38 16.87 -6.30
N ALA A 127 -9.51 17.30 -5.38
CA ALA A 127 -8.13 17.67 -5.74
C ALA A 127 -7.32 16.47 -6.26
N ASN A 128 -7.54 15.27 -5.72
CA ASN A 128 -6.85 14.07 -6.16
C ASN A 128 -7.39 13.56 -7.50
N TYR A 129 -8.71 13.59 -7.71
CA TYR A 129 -9.31 13.29 -9.02
C TYR A 129 -8.79 14.26 -10.09
N LEU A 130 -8.73 15.56 -9.81
CA LEU A 130 -8.14 16.54 -10.73
C LEU A 130 -6.66 16.28 -11.01
N ARG A 131 -5.85 16.02 -9.98
CA ARG A 131 -4.42 15.73 -10.14
C ARG A 131 -4.20 14.50 -11.02
N MET A 132 -4.87 13.39 -10.69
CA MET A 132 -4.77 12.15 -11.46
C MET A 132 -5.24 12.35 -12.89
N GLY A 133 -6.28 13.17 -13.09
CA GLY A 133 -6.77 13.45 -14.41
C GLY A 133 -5.75 14.20 -15.28
N ASN A 134 -5.07 15.18 -14.70
CA ASN A 134 -3.99 15.90 -15.38
C ASN A 134 -2.79 15.01 -15.69
N LEU A 135 -2.43 14.09 -14.80
CA LEU A 135 -1.32 13.14 -15.01
C LEU A 135 -1.66 12.12 -16.10
N ALA A 136 -2.89 11.60 -16.09
CA ALA A 136 -3.38 10.57 -16.99
C ALA A 136 -3.82 11.11 -18.36
N GLY A 137 -4.12 12.41 -18.46
CA GLY A 137 -4.81 12.99 -19.63
C GLY A 137 -6.27 12.57 -19.74
N VAL A 138 -6.94 12.30 -18.61
CA VAL A 138 -8.34 11.84 -18.53
C VAL A 138 -9.11 12.75 -17.57
N ASP A 139 -10.32 13.19 -17.91
CA ASP A 139 -11.06 14.16 -17.07
C ASP A 139 -11.81 13.50 -15.90
N PHE A 140 -11.06 12.96 -14.93
CA PHE A 140 -11.64 12.37 -13.72
C PHE A 140 -12.34 13.41 -12.82
N TYR A 141 -12.07 14.70 -12.97
CA TYR A 141 -12.71 15.72 -12.13
C TYR A 141 -14.15 16.00 -12.57
N ASN A 142 -14.37 16.20 -13.87
CA ASN A 142 -15.72 16.42 -14.37
C ASN A 142 -16.49 15.10 -14.52
N ASP A 143 -15.81 13.99 -14.85
CA ASP A 143 -16.38 12.66 -14.97
C ASP A 143 -15.67 11.63 -14.05
N PRO A 144 -16.00 11.59 -12.74
CA PRO A 144 -15.32 10.75 -11.76
C PRO A 144 -15.53 9.26 -11.95
N ASP A 145 -16.58 8.82 -12.67
CA ASP A 145 -16.83 7.40 -12.92
C ASP A 145 -15.77 6.79 -13.86
N LEU A 146 -15.03 7.61 -14.61
CA LEU A 146 -13.88 7.19 -15.41
C LEU A 146 -12.76 6.56 -14.57
N ILE A 147 -12.68 6.85 -13.27
CA ILE A 147 -11.66 6.24 -12.37
C ILE A 147 -11.80 4.70 -12.29
N VAL A 148 -12.96 4.16 -12.66
CA VAL A 148 -13.22 2.72 -12.76
C VAL A 148 -13.53 2.27 -14.19
N ALA A 149 -13.46 3.14 -15.19
CA ALA A 149 -13.63 2.73 -16.58
C ALA A 149 -12.46 1.82 -17.01
N PRO A 150 -12.70 0.77 -17.82
CA PRO A 150 -11.65 -0.16 -18.23
C PRO A 150 -10.47 0.53 -18.92
N GLU A 151 -10.73 1.58 -19.71
CA GLU A 151 -9.73 2.32 -20.47
C GLU A 151 -8.80 3.19 -19.59
N ALA A 152 -9.22 3.51 -18.37
CA ALA A 152 -8.55 4.52 -17.54
C ALA A 152 -8.20 4.05 -16.12
N SER A 153 -8.86 3.01 -15.61
CA SER A 153 -8.80 2.61 -14.19
C SER A 153 -7.41 2.20 -13.68
N LEU A 154 -6.50 1.79 -14.57
CA LEU A 154 -5.10 1.53 -14.23
C LEU A 154 -4.31 2.81 -13.96
N LEU A 155 -4.60 3.90 -14.67
CA LEU A 155 -3.75 5.09 -14.72
C LEU A 155 -3.51 5.73 -13.34
N PRO A 156 -4.54 5.95 -12.49
CA PRO A 156 -4.32 6.52 -11.16
C PRO A 156 -3.37 5.65 -10.31
N ALA A 157 -3.60 4.34 -10.28
CA ALA A 157 -2.80 3.41 -9.51
C ALA A 157 -1.34 3.33 -10.02
N LEU A 158 -1.14 3.39 -11.33
CA LEU A 158 0.19 3.39 -11.95
C LEU A 158 0.94 4.70 -11.66
N HIS A 159 0.25 5.84 -11.68
CA HIS A 159 0.86 7.12 -11.31
C HIS A 159 1.25 7.17 -9.83
N GLU A 160 0.39 6.73 -8.92
CA GLU A 160 0.74 6.63 -7.49
C GLU A 160 1.93 5.69 -7.26
N TRP A 161 1.95 4.55 -7.96
CA TRP A 161 3.07 3.62 -7.92
C TRP A 161 4.39 4.24 -8.36
N ASN A 162 4.37 5.02 -9.45
CA ASN A 162 5.54 5.70 -9.97
C ASN A 162 6.00 6.85 -9.08
N GLU A 163 5.09 7.69 -8.59
CA GLU A 163 5.40 8.80 -7.67
C GLU A 163 6.02 8.28 -6.37
N GLY A 164 5.59 7.10 -5.90
CA GLY A 164 6.16 6.42 -4.74
C GLY A 164 7.51 5.73 -4.98
N GLY A 165 8.01 5.69 -6.22
CA GLY A 165 9.26 4.99 -6.56
C GLY A 165 9.20 3.47 -6.36
N LEU A 166 8.01 2.88 -6.41
CA LEU A 166 7.74 1.53 -5.92
C LEU A 166 8.37 0.41 -6.76
N ASN A 167 8.78 0.70 -8.00
CA ASN A 167 9.58 -0.23 -8.81
C ASN A 167 10.88 -0.63 -8.10
N ALA A 168 11.59 0.32 -7.48
CA ALA A 168 12.85 0.02 -6.79
C ALA A 168 12.63 -0.88 -5.57
N CYS A 169 11.54 -0.65 -4.81
CA CYS A 169 11.17 -1.50 -3.70
C CYS A 169 10.76 -2.90 -4.18
N ALA A 170 9.98 -2.99 -5.25
CA ALA A 170 9.57 -4.26 -5.84
C ALA A 170 10.76 -5.08 -6.35
N ASP A 171 11.75 -4.43 -6.97
CA ASP A 171 12.98 -5.09 -7.41
C ASP A 171 13.76 -5.70 -6.25
N GLN A 172 13.73 -5.09 -5.06
CA GLN A 172 14.32 -5.63 -3.84
C GLN A 172 13.40 -6.61 -3.09
N ASN A 173 12.23 -6.91 -3.66
CA ASN A 173 11.18 -7.71 -3.04
C ASN A 173 10.67 -7.16 -1.69
N ASP A 174 10.69 -5.84 -1.51
CA ASP A 174 10.35 -5.16 -0.26
C ASP A 174 8.86 -4.76 -0.20
N ILE A 175 8.00 -5.75 0.03
CA ILE A 175 6.55 -5.53 0.18
C ILE A 175 6.20 -4.63 1.38
N ARG A 176 7.07 -4.55 2.39
CA ARG A 176 6.80 -3.78 3.61
C ARG A 176 6.91 -2.29 3.31
N THR A 177 7.99 -1.87 2.65
CA THR A 177 8.16 -0.47 2.24
C THR A 177 7.08 -0.06 1.24
N ILE A 178 6.75 -0.94 0.27
CA ILE A 178 5.64 -0.71 -0.66
C ILE A 178 4.32 -0.47 0.11
N THR A 179 3.98 -1.37 1.04
CA THR A 179 2.76 -1.26 1.85
C THR A 179 2.74 0.03 2.66
N ARG A 180 3.87 0.38 3.29
CA ARG A 180 4.00 1.61 4.09
C ARG A 180 3.83 2.86 3.25
N ILE A 181 4.38 2.90 2.04
CA ILE A 181 4.25 4.05 1.14
C ILE A 181 2.79 4.20 0.69
N ILE A 182 2.13 3.11 0.29
CA ILE A 182 0.73 3.14 -0.18
C ILE A 182 -0.25 3.47 0.96
N ASN A 183 -0.09 2.84 2.13
CA ASN A 183 -1.08 2.94 3.23
C ASN A 183 -0.70 3.93 4.34
N GLY A 184 0.49 4.53 4.27
CA GLY A 184 1.05 5.32 5.38
C GLY A 184 1.43 4.49 6.61
N GLY A 185 1.37 3.15 6.52
CA GLY A 185 1.61 2.22 7.62
C GLY A 185 1.54 0.75 7.17
N TYR A 186 1.56 -0.19 8.11
CA TYR A 186 1.58 -1.63 7.81
C TYR A 186 0.21 -2.31 7.91
N ASN A 187 -0.86 -1.52 7.98
CA ASN A 187 -2.21 -2.06 7.99
C ASN A 187 -2.45 -2.89 6.72
N GLY A 188 -2.89 -4.13 6.91
CA GLY A 188 -3.14 -5.05 5.80
C GLY A 188 -1.91 -5.76 5.22
N LEU A 189 -0.71 -5.56 5.77
CA LEU A 189 0.53 -6.17 5.27
C LEU A 189 0.41 -7.69 5.08
N SER A 190 -0.14 -8.43 6.06
CA SER A 190 -0.29 -9.89 5.95
C SER A 190 -1.10 -10.31 4.72
N GLY A 191 -2.24 -9.66 4.48
CA GLY A 191 -3.08 -9.97 3.33
C GLY A 191 -2.45 -9.56 2.00
N ARG A 192 -1.67 -8.48 1.98
CA ARG A 192 -0.87 -8.08 0.81
C ARG A 192 0.21 -9.12 0.51
N THR A 193 0.90 -9.63 1.53
CA THR A 193 1.88 -10.72 1.38
C THR A 193 1.24 -12.01 0.85
N GLU A 194 0.08 -12.41 1.37
CA GLU A 194 -0.64 -13.59 0.87
C GLU A 194 -1.04 -13.45 -0.61
N LEU A 195 -1.49 -12.25 -1.00
CA LEU A 195 -1.81 -11.95 -2.40
C LEU A 195 -0.56 -11.95 -3.27
N PHE A 196 0.56 -11.38 -2.79
CA PHE A 196 1.83 -11.43 -3.49
C PHE A 196 2.27 -12.87 -3.77
N GLU A 197 2.29 -13.74 -2.76
CA GLU A 197 2.68 -15.14 -2.94
C GLU A 197 1.74 -15.88 -3.90
N THR A 198 0.44 -15.56 -3.86
CA THR A 198 -0.55 -16.10 -4.81
C THR A 198 -0.26 -15.67 -6.25
N VAL A 199 0.04 -14.39 -6.46
CA VAL A 199 0.33 -13.83 -7.78
C VAL A 199 1.68 -14.34 -8.30
N TRP A 200 2.73 -14.28 -7.46
CA TRP A 200 4.06 -14.80 -7.77
C TRP A 200 4.01 -16.26 -8.22
N SER A 201 3.27 -17.10 -7.47
CA SER A 201 3.08 -18.51 -7.82
C SER A 201 2.34 -18.71 -9.14
N ALA A 202 1.41 -17.82 -9.50
CA ALA A 202 0.66 -17.90 -10.75
C ALA A 202 1.52 -17.49 -11.94
N ILE A 203 2.30 -16.41 -11.82
CA ILE A 203 3.25 -15.97 -12.85
C ILE A 203 4.38 -17.00 -13.01
N GLY A 204 4.82 -17.62 -11.90
CA GLY A 204 5.89 -18.62 -11.88
C GLY A 204 5.56 -19.92 -12.62
N LYS A 205 4.28 -20.31 -12.73
CA LYS A 205 3.87 -21.47 -13.56
C LYS A 205 4.18 -21.29 -15.05
N SER A 206 4.47 -20.06 -15.48
CA SER A 206 4.87 -19.72 -16.85
C SER A 206 6.38 -19.64 -17.06
N GLY A 207 7.22 -19.88 -16.04
CA GLY A 207 8.69 -19.93 -16.24
C GLY A 207 9.63 -19.63 -15.05
N ALA A 208 9.13 -19.40 -13.83
CA ALA A 208 9.99 -19.08 -12.67
C ALA A 208 9.82 -20.10 -11.54
N ASN A 209 10.61 -21.17 -11.56
CA ASN A 209 10.70 -22.15 -10.46
C ASN A 209 11.59 -21.64 -9.30
N GLN A 210 11.57 -20.33 -9.06
CA GLN A 210 12.46 -19.63 -8.13
C GLN A 210 11.63 -18.92 -7.06
N VAL A 211 12.05 -19.05 -5.79
CA VAL A 211 11.47 -18.28 -4.67
C VAL A 211 11.74 -16.78 -4.86
N ALA A 212 10.74 -15.93 -4.59
CA ALA A 212 10.75 -14.51 -4.95
C ALA A 212 11.99 -13.73 -4.50
N TRP A 213 12.48 -13.96 -3.27
CA TRP A 213 13.66 -13.28 -2.76
C TRP A 213 14.94 -13.56 -3.57
N LYS A 214 15.02 -14.67 -4.31
CA LYS A 214 16.14 -14.96 -5.21
C LYS A 214 16.00 -14.26 -6.58
N ALA A 215 14.82 -13.75 -6.91
CA ALA A 215 14.65 -12.87 -8.07
C ALA A 215 14.98 -11.40 -7.71
N ALA A 216 15.15 -11.08 -6.42
CA ALA A 216 15.44 -9.73 -5.98
C ALA A 216 16.78 -9.22 -6.51
N ALA A 217 16.80 -7.95 -6.88
CA ALA A 217 18.01 -7.19 -7.12
C ALA A 217 18.86 -7.15 -5.85
N THR A 218 20.18 -7.12 -6.01
CA THR A 218 21.08 -6.92 -4.88
C THR A 218 21.18 -5.44 -4.54
N SER A 219 21.32 -5.07 -3.27
CA SER A 219 21.57 -3.70 -2.85
C SER A 219 22.77 -3.60 -1.90
N ASP A 220 23.51 -2.50 -1.98
CA ASP A 220 24.67 -2.25 -1.12
C ASP A 220 24.21 -2.02 0.32
N GLU A 221 23.05 -1.40 0.53
CA GLU A 221 22.43 -1.25 1.85
C GLU A 221 22.17 -2.62 2.51
N THR A 222 21.77 -3.63 1.72
CA THR A 222 21.59 -5.00 2.25
C THR A 222 22.93 -5.67 2.53
N ARG A 223 23.97 -5.41 1.72
CA ARG A 223 25.32 -5.94 2.00
C ARG A 223 25.86 -5.37 3.30
N GLU A 224 25.81 -4.06 3.46
CA GLU A 224 26.23 -3.37 4.68
C GLU A 224 25.45 -3.86 5.91
N LEU A 225 24.15 -4.10 5.77
CA LEU A 225 23.33 -4.70 6.82
C LEU A 225 23.81 -6.12 7.18
N GLN A 226 24.05 -6.97 6.17
CA GLN A 226 24.50 -8.34 6.36
C GLN A 226 25.88 -8.37 7.05
N GLU A 227 26.79 -7.50 6.63
CA GLU A 227 28.11 -7.30 7.25
C GLU A 227 27.98 -6.85 8.70
N ALA A 228 27.18 -5.80 8.97
CA ALA A 228 26.93 -5.30 10.31
C ALA A 228 26.37 -6.36 11.26
N LEU A 229 25.44 -7.21 10.77
CA LEU A 229 24.87 -8.30 11.54
C LEU A 229 25.90 -9.38 11.84
N ASN A 230 26.74 -9.73 10.86
CA ASN A 230 27.84 -10.68 11.03
C ASN A 230 28.86 -10.16 12.05
N ASP A 231 29.26 -8.89 11.92
CA ASP A 231 30.17 -8.23 12.84
C ASP A 231 29.61 -8.28 14.26
N LEU A 232 28.31 -8.09 14.45
CA LEU A 232 27.66 -8.16 15.76
C LEU A 232 27.42 -9.59 16.28
N GLY A 233 27.77 -10.62 15.51
CA GLY A 233 27.72 -12.03 15.93
C GLY A 233 26.45 -12.77 15.55
N ALA A 234 25.84 -12.45 14.39
CA ALA A 234 24.76 -13.26 13.84
C ALA A 234 25.20 -14.74 13.67
N ASP A 235 24.35 -15.66 14.12
CA ASP A 235 24.60 -17.11 14.07
C ASP A 235 23.37 -17.84 13.47
N PRO A 236 23.52 -18.55 12.33
CA PRO A 236 24.73 -18.66 11.53
C PRO A 236 25.12 -17.32 10.89
N ALA A 237 26.41 -17.17 10.59
CA ALA A 237 26.90 -16.04 9.81
C ALA A 237 26.19 -15.98 8.44
N LEU A 238 25.77 -14.79 8.05
CA LEU A 238 25.10 -14.50 6.80
C LEU A 238 26.09 -14.55 5.63
N VAL A 239 25.62 -15.04 4.49
CA VAL A 239 26.27 -14.75 3.21
C VAL A 239 25.97 -13.30 2.84
N VAL A 240 26.99 -12.52 2.51
CA VAL A 240 26.85 -11.12 2.08
C VAL A 240 26.54 -11.08 0.57
N ASP A 241 25.32 -11.47 0.21
CA ASP A 241 24.85 -11.51 -1.18
C ASP A 241 24.10 -10.24 -1.62
N GLY A 242 23.82 -9.34 -0.68
CA GLY A 242 23.05 -8.12 -0.92
C GLY A 242 21.57 -8.35 -1.17
N ARG A 243 21.02 -9.53 -0.83
CA ARG A 243 19.60 -9.86 -0.99
C ARG A 243 18.94 -10.08 0.35
N TYR A 244 17.81 -9.41 0.57
CA TYR A 244 17.05 -9.55 1.81
C TYR A 244 16.23 -10.84 1.81
N GLY A 245 16.91 -11.98 2.03
CA GLY A 245 16.30 -13.29 2.10
C GLY A 245 15.91 -13.72 3.53
N PRO A 246 15.34 -14.93 3.69
CA PRO A 246 14.93 -15.46 4.99
C PRO A 246 16.06 -15.55 6.04
N ALA A 247 17.31 -15.69 5.61
CA ALA A 247 18.46 -15.68 6.51
C ALA A 247 18.69 -14.27 7.10
N THR A 248 18.68 -13.24 6.25
CA THR A 248 18.81 -11.84 6.66
C THR A 248 17.65 -11.43 7.57
N GLU A 249 16.41 -11.79 7.24
CA GLU A 249 15.25 -11.53 8.11
C GLU A 249 15.44 -12.16 9.50
N LYS A 250 15.88 -13.42 9.57
CA LYS A 250 16.16 -14.09 10.85
C LYS A 250 17.24 -13.37 11.64
N ALA A 251 18.35 -12.99 11.02
CA ALA A 251 19.40 -12.24 11.70
C ALA A 251 18.92 -10.86 12.17
N VAL A 252 18.09 -10.16 11.40
CA VAL A 252 17.47 -8.91 11.82
C VAL A 252 16.55 -9.12 13.02
N THR A 253 15.67 -10.12 13.01
CA THR A 253 14.81 -10.41 14.18
C THR A 253 15.62 -10.76 15.42
N TRP A 254 16.72 -11.51 15.26
CA TRP A 254 17.65 -11.81 16.34
C TRP A 254 18.25 -10.51 16.91
N PHE A 255 18.77 -9.65 16.05
CA PHE A 255 19.36 -8.38 16.47
C PHE A 255 18.33 -7.48 17.17
N GLN A 256 17.11 -7.37 16.63
CA GLN A 256 16.04 -6.59 17.24
C GLN A 256 15.72 -7.05 18.67
N ARG A 257 15.71 -8.37 18.91
CA ARG A 257 15.57 -8.94 20.26
C ARG A 257 16.74 -8.56 21.17
N GLN A 258 17.97 -8.65 20.68
CA GLN A 258 19.18 -8.26 21.44
C GLN A 258 19.20 -6.76 21.78
N ALA A 259 18.72 -5.93 20.86
CA ALA A 259 18.61 -4.48 21.03
C ALA A 259 17.37 -4.05 21.83
N LYS A 260 16.45 -4.97 22.16
CA LYS A 260 15.18 -4.71 22.85
C LYS A 260 14.31 -3.66 22.14
N ILE A 261 14.28 -3.72 20.81
CA ILE A 261 13.45 -2.89 19.94
C ILE A 261 12.30 -3.73 19.35
N PRO A 262 11.26 -3.12 18.75
CA PRO A 262 10.20 -3.86 18.10
C PRO A 262 10.75 -4.90 17.10
N VAL A 263 10.27 -6.14 17.22
CA VAL A 263 10.71 -7.26 16.40
C VAL A 263 9.75 -7.43 15.24
N ASP A 264 10.12 -6.89 14.08
CA ASP A 264 9.34 -6.99 12.86
C ASP A 264 10.10 -7.69 11.72
N GLY A 265 11.38 -8.03 11.92
CA GLY A 265 12.23 -8.66 10.91
C GLY A 265 12.62 -7.72 9.78
N ASN A 266 12.39 -6.42 9.93
CA ASN A 266 12.74 -5.39 8.97
C ASN A 266 13.89 -4.51 9.47
N ALA A 267 14.85 -4.22 8.61
CA ALA A 267 15.92 -3.26 8.88
C ALA A 267 15.44 -1.81 8.63
N GLY A 268 14.34 -1.42 9.28
CA GLY A 268 13.86 -0.04 9.24
C GLY A 268 14.74 0.93 10.04
N MET A 269 14.41 2.23 10.02
CA MET A 269 15.24 3.28 10.64
C MET A 269 15.63 3.00 12.10
N VAL A 270 14.71 2.45 12.91
CA VAL A 270 14.98 2.10 14.32
C VAL A 270 16.02 0.99 14.42
N THR A 271 15.89 -0.05 13.60
CA THR A 271 16.86 -1.16 13.53
C THR A 271 18.23 -0.67 13.07
N LEU A 272 18.28 0.11 11.99
CA LEU A 272 19.54 0.65 11.44
C LEU A 272 20.25 1.58 12.44
N ALA A 273 19.49 2.44 13.14
CA ALA A 273 20.05 3.29 14.18
C ALA A 273 20.63 2.47 15.35
N ALA A 274 19.92 1.43 15.79
CA ALA A 274 20.39 0.55 16.84
C ALA A 274 21.64 -0.24 16.43
N LEU A 275 21.71 -0.73 15.18
CA LEU A 275 22.89 -1.41 14.62
C LEU A 275 24.11 -0.49 14.67
N LYS A 276 23.98 0.73 14.16
CA LYS A 276 25.06 1.72 14.15
C LYS A 276 25.57 2.03 15.56
N LEU A 277 24.67 2.20 16.53
CA LEU A 277 25.05 2.42 17.93
C LEU A 277 25.84 1.25 18.53
N ARG A 278 25.41 0.01 18.25
CA ARG A 278 26.09 -1.21 18.75
C ARG A 278 27.46 -1.41 18.13
N LEU A 279 27.60 -1.18 16.81
CA LEU A 279 28.89 -1.24 16.13
C LEU A 279 29.88 -0.22 16.70
N ASN A 280 29.46 1.03 16.87
CA ASN A 280 30.30 2.08 17.45
C ASN A 280 30.77 1.72 18.87
N ALA A 281 29.88 1.19 19.71
CA ALA A 281 30.22 0.79 21.07
C ALA A 281 31.25 -0.34 21.11
N ARG A 282 31.13 -1.33 20.21
CA ARG A 282 32.11 -2.41 20.07
C ARG A 282 33.47 -1.89 19.61
N THR A 283 33.49 -1.04 18.59
CA THR A 283 34.74 -0.46 18.06
C THR A 283 35.47 0.35 19.14
N ALA A 284 34.74 1.04 20.02
CA ALA A 284 35.30 1.76 21.16
C ALA A 284 35.88 0.79 22.22
N SER A 285 35.22 -0.34 22.47
CA SER A 285 35.69 -1.37 23.40
C SER A 285 36.91 -2.13 22.89
N GLU A 286 37.08 -2.29 21.58
CA GLU A 286 38.24 -2.98 20.98
C GLU A 286 39.49 -2.08 20.92
N ARG A 287 39.34 -0.77 21.10
CA ARG A 287 40.43 0.23 21.12
C ARG A 287 40.91 0.60 22.53
N ALA A 288 40.19 0.19 23.57
CA ALA A 288 40.48 0.45 24.97
C ALA A 288 41.28 -0.70 25.59
#